data_AF-A0A437QCH0-F1
#
_entry.id   AF-A0A437QCH0-F1
#
_cell.length_a   1.000
_cell.length_b   1.000
_cell.length_c   1.000
_cell.angle_alpha   90.00
_cell.angle_beta   90.00
_cell.angle_gamma   90.00
#
_symmetry.space_group_name_H-M   'P 1'
#
loop_
_entity.id
_entity.type
_entity.pdbx_description
1 polymer ?
#
loop_
_entity_poly.entity_id
_entity_poly.type
_entity_poly.pdbx_seq_one_letter_code
_entity_poly.pdbx_strand_id
1 'polypeptide(L)'
;MTDQQRHTLAAKTEVWTPVPAVVKVAAAQAPQAAPSDALVLLGATSADLTQWRSVNSGKAAEWSLQNGEMTVKPGTGDIRTVENFCDIQLHLEWRTTKADPAKTGQARNNSGIFLQDKYEIQILDSYQNATYPNGQAGSVYKQTIPLANAMRPDGQWQQYDIIYRAPRFEGNKRLAAGFVTVLHNGVLLQNHTEILGTTEWIGPPQQPAHGCAPLKLQDHGDKVSFRNIWVRKLD
;
A
#
# COMPACT_ATOMS: atom_id res chain seq x y z
N MET A 1 16.21 -11.70 -19.76
CA MET A 1 15.44 -12.66 -18.95
C MET A 1 14.02 -12.66 -19.47
N THR A 2 13.46 -13.83 -19.81
CA THR A 2 12.07 -13.94 -20.27
C THR A 2 11.10 -13.75 -19.11
N ASP A 3 9.84 -13.40 -19.36
CA ASP A 3 8.82 -13.24 -18.30
C ASP A 3 8.67 -14.51 -17.47
N GLN A 4 8.66 -15.67 -18.12
CA GLN A 4 8.64 -16.96 -17.43
C GLN A 4 9.82 -17.12 -16.47
N GLN A 5 11.04 -16.74 -16.87
CA GLN A 5 12.21 -16.78 -15.98
C GLN A 5 12.04 -15.83 -14.79
N ARG A 6 11.47 -14.63 -15.01
CA ARG A 6 11.21 -13.66 -13.94
C ARG A 6 10.22 -14.23 -12.91
N HIS A 7 9.11 -14.83 -13.37
CA HIS A 7 8.13 -15.48 -12.51
C HIS A 7 8.70 -16.67 -11.73
N THR A 8 9.52 -17.50 -12.36
CA THR A 8 10.21 -18.61 -11.66
C THR A 8 11.13 -18.10 -10.55
N LEU A 9 11.82 -16.97 -10.76
CA LEU A 9 12.65 -16.37 -9.72
C LEU A 9 11.81 -15.74 -8.61
N ALA A 10 10.72 -15.06 -8.96
CA ALA A 10 9.80 -14.46 -8.00
C ALA A 10 9.17 -15.51 -7.07
N ALA A 11 8.82 -16.68 -7.62
CA ALA A 11 8.20 -17.77 -6.87
C ALA A 11 9.06 -18.30 -5.71
N LYS A 12 10.38 -18.11 -5.76
CA LYS A 12 11.30 -18.57 -4.70
C LYS A 12 11.10 -17.87 -3.35
N THR A 13 10.49 -16.68 -3.35
CA THR A 13 10.21 -15.91 -2.13
C THR A 13 8.71 -15.85 -1.82
N GLU A 14 7.89 -16.63 -2.53
CA GLU A 14 6.47 -16.78 -2.21
C GLU A 14 6.30 -17.76 -1.05
N VAL A 15 5.57 -17.35 -0.02
CA VAL A 15 5.24 -18.20 1.14
C VAL A 15 3.75 -18.49 1.07
N TRP A 16 3.41 -19.78 0.95
CA TRP A 16 2.04 -20.26 0.75
C TRP A 16 1.31 -20.66 2.04
N THR A 17 2.03 -20.76 3.17
CA THR A 17 1.45 -21.12 4.48
C THR A 17 2.13 -20.36 5.63
N PRO A 18 1.41 -20.06 6.74
CA PRO A 18 -0.02 -20.27 6.93
C PRO A 18 -0.87 -19.34 6.06
N VAL A 19 -2.08 -19.79 5.69
CA VAL A 19 -3.10 -18.93 5.07
C VAL A 19 -3.82 -18.16 6.20
N PRO A 20 -3.83 -16.82 6.19
CA PRO A 20 -4.45 -16.04 7.24
C PRO A 20 -5.94 -16.33 7.37
N ALA A 21 -6.42 -16.43 8.61
CA ALA A 21 -7.83 -16.63 8.88
C ALA A 21 -8.65 -15.44 8.37
N VAL A 22 -9.82 -15.71 7.79
CA VAL A 22 -10.76 -14.67 7.36
C VAL A 22 -11.49 -14.12 8.57
N VAL A 23 -11.44 -12.79 8.74
CA VAL A 23 -12.17 -12.08 9.79
C VAL A 23 -13.27 -11.24 9.14
N LYS A 24 -14.52 -11.52 9.52
CA LYS A 24 -15.67 -10.75 9.05
C LYS A 24 -15.68 -9.38 9.72
N VAL A 25 -15.71 -8.32 8.92
CA VAL A 25 -15.76 -6.93 9.38
C VAL A 25 -17.11 -6.28 9.07
N ALA A 26 -17.43 -5.19 9.78
CA ALA A 26 -18.63 -4.40 9.51
C ALA A 26 -18.57 -3.74 8.12
N ALA A 27 -19.72 -3.32 7.61
CA ALA A 27 -19.82 -2.56 6.36
C ALA A 27 -18.98 -1.27 6.42
N ALA A 28 -18.58 -0.78 5.25
CA ALA A 28 -17.84 0.47 5.15
C ALA A 28 -18.65 1.63 5.74
N GLN A 29 -17.99 2.46 6.54
CA GLN A 29 -18.59 3.68 7.10
C GLN A 29 -18.32 4.87 6.18
N ALA A 30 -18.96 6.00 6.47
CA ALA A 30 -18.60 7.26 5.85
C ALA A 30 -17.17 7.65 6.24
N PRO A 31 -16.43 8.35 5.37
CA PRO A 31 -15.10 8.85 5.68
C PRO A 31 -15.06 9.61 7.00
N GLN A 32 -14.12 9.26 7.86
CA GLN A 32 -13.87 10.01 9.08
C GLN A 32 -13.09 11.29 8.73
N ALA A 33 -13.39 12.39 9.43
CA ALA A 33 -12.66 13.63 9.25
C ALA A 33 -11.18 13.43 9.65
N ALA A 34 -10.28 14.01 8.86
CA ALA A 34 -8.87 14.06 9.21
C ALA A 34 -8.68 14.83 10.53
N PRO A 35 -7.74 14.41 11.40
CA PRO A 35 -7.36 15.19 12.57
C PRO A 35 -6.90 16.61 12.18
N SER A 36 -7.05 17.57 13.09
CA SER A 36 -6.79 18.99 12.80
C SER A 36 -5.33 19.31 12.44
N ASP A 37 -4.40 18.43 12.82
CA ASP A 37 -2.97 18.53 12.53
C ASP A 37 -2.52 17.66 11.35
N ALA A 38 -3.44 16.94 10.71
CA ALA A 38 -3.13 16.09 9.58
C ALA A 38 -3.01 16.89 8.28
N LEU A 39 -2.01 16.56 7.47
CA LEU A 39 -1.96 16.95 6.07
C LEU A 39 -2.94 16.08 5.28
N VAL A 40 -3.94 16.71 4.66
CA VAL A 40 -4.91 16.03 3.79
C VAL A 40 -4.32 15.90 2.38
N LEU A 41 -4.01 14.66 1.99
CA LEU A 41 -3.47 14.32 0.67
C LEU A 41 -4.59 14.12 -0.37
N LEU A 42 -5.79 13.72 0.06
CA LEU A 42 -7.01 13.61 -0.75
C LEU A 42 -8.23 13.57 0.18
N GLY A 43 -9.20 14.47 0.05
CA GLY A 43 -10.38 14.47 0.91
C GLY A 43 -11.14 15.79 0.93
N ALA A 44 -11.85 16.06 2.04
CA ALA A 44 -12.78 17.19 2.16
C ALA A 44 -12.14 18.56 1.89
N THR A 45 -10.87 18.75 2.26
CA THR A 45 -10.12 20.01 2.07
C THR A 45 -9.12 19.96 0.91
N SER A 46 -8.99 18.82 0.23
CA SER A 46 -8.11 18.61 -0.90
C SER A 46 -8.82 17.76 -1.96
N ALA A 47 -9.54 18.45 -2.85
CA ALA A 47 -10.33 17.84 -3.92
C ALA A 47 -9.59 17.88 -5.27
N ASP A 48 -8.25 17.94 -5.25
CA ASP A 48 -7.38 17.89 -6.42
C ASP A 48 -6.20 16.93 -6.18
N LEU A 49 -5.32 16.79 -7.20
CA LEU A 49 -4.12 15.94 -7.13
C LEU A 49 -2.83 16.75 -6.94
N THR A 50 -2.90 17.97 -6.40
CA THR A 50 -1.72 18.85 -6.27
C THR A 50 -0.68 18.32 -5.29
N GLN A 51 -1.07 17.47 -4.34
CA GLN A 51 -0.17 16.77 -3.43
C GLN A 51 0.54 15.57 -4.08
N TRP A 52 0.22 15.25 -5.33
CA TRP A 52 0.71 14.06 -6.04
C TRP A 52 1.47 14.42 -7.32
N ARG A 53 2.47 13.61 -7.67
CA ARG A 53 3.23 13.70 -8.91
C ARG A 53 3.36 12.33 -9.56
N SER A 54 3.36 12.30 -10.89
CA SER A 54 3.71 11.09 -11.64
C SER A 54 5.15 10.70 -11.36
N VAL A 55 5.40 9.42 -11.05
CA VAL A 55 6.75 8.89 -10.89
C VAL A 55 7.50 8.88 -12.23
N ASN A 56 6.80 8.60 -13.32
CA ASN A 56 7.39 8.51 -14.66
C ASN A 56 7.84 9.88 -15.20
N SER A 57 7.03 10.93 -15.02
CA SER A 57 7.29 12.25 -15.63
C SER A 57 7.73 13.32 -14.64
N GLY A 58 7.54 13.12 -13.33
CA GLY A 58 7.72 14.14 -12.29
C GLY A 58 6.69 15.28 -12.32
N LYS A 59 5.75 15.27 -13.27
CA LYS A 59 4.69 16.28 -13.43
C LYS A 59 3.46 15.93 -12.59
N ALA A 60 2.36 16.67 -12.79
CA ALA A 60 1.07 16.39 -12.15
C ALA A 60 0.66 14.92 -12.33
N ALA A 61 0.03 14.34 -11.30
CA ALA A 61 -0.53 13.00 -11.38
C ALA A 61 -1.64 12.92 -12.44
N GLU A 62 -1.61 11.86 -13.24
CA GLU A 62 -2.52 11.67 -14.39
C GLU A 62 -3.69 10.71 -14.09
N TRP A 63 -3.79 10.28 -12.84
CA TRP A 63 -4.90 9.46 -12.36
C TRP A 63 -6.22 10.25 -12.41
N SER A 64 -7.34 9.54 -12.56
CA SER A 64 -8.64 10.19 -12.72
C SER A 64 -9.17 10.65 -11.37
N LEU A 65 -9.71 11.87 -11.29
CA LEU A 65 -10.33 12.38 -10.07
C LEU A 65 -11.79 12.74 -10.35
N GLN A 66 -12.73 12.07 -9.68
CA GLN A 66 -14.16 12.31 -9.83
C GLN A 66 -14.84 12.18 -8.47
N ASN A 67 -15.70 13.14 -8.10
CA ASN A 67 -16.45 13.13 -6.84
C ASN A 67 -15.57 12.93 -5.57
N GLY A 68 -14.34 13.47 -5.58
CA GLY A 68 -13.39 13.31 -4.46
C GLY A 68 -12.72 11.94 -4.38
N GLU A 69 -12.94 11.07 -5.37
CA GLU A 69 -12.32 9.74 -5.49
C GLU A 69 -11.25 9.76 -6.58
N MET A 70 -10.01 9.46 -6.19
CA MET A 70 -8.89 9.32 -7.12
C MET A 70 -8.83 7.86 -7.59
N THR A 71 -8.82 7.61 -8.89
CA THR A 71 -8.76 6.24 -9.46
C THR A 71 -7.55 6.10 -10.36
N VAL A 72 -6.82 4.99 -10.17
CA VAL A 72 -5.71 4.58 -11.05
C VAL A 72 -6.15 4.70 -12.50
N LYS A 73 -5.33 5.33 -13.33
CA LYS A 73 -5.48 5.31 -14.79
C LYS A 73 -4.41 4.35 -15.34
N PRO A 74 -4.77 3.06 -15.57
CA PRO A 74 -3.79 2.03 -15.93
C PRO A 74 -2.88 2.44 -17.09
N GLY A 75 -1.59 2.22 -16.92
CA GLY A 75 -0.56 2.54 -17.91
C GLY A 75 -0.01 3.97 -17.82
N THR A 76 -0.49 4.79 -16.88
CA THR A 76 0.12 6.11 -16.59
C THR A 76 1.25 6.02 -15.57
N GLY A 77 1.33 4.89 -14.86
CA GLY A 77 2.35 4.61 -13.87
C GLY A 77 2.01 5.13 -12.48
N ASP A 78 2.92 4.85 -11.56
CA ASP A 78 2.79 5.19 -10.15
C ASP A 78 2.72 6.70 -9.93
N ILE A 79 2.11 7.08 -8.80
CA ILE A 79 2.10 8.45 -8.31
C ILE A 79 2.72 8.49 -6.92
N ARG A 80 3.35 9.61 -6.57
CA ARG A 80 3.94 9.82 -5.24
C ARG A 80 3.63 11.20 -4.69
N THR A 81 3.67 11.33 -3.38
CA THR A 81 3.48 12.62 -2.72
C THR A 81 4.57 13.61 -3.11
N VAL A 82 4.23 14.90 -3.14
CA VAL A 82 5.22 15.98 -3.28
C VAL A 82 6.11 16.04 -2.04
N GLU A 83 5.52 15.85 -0.87
CA GLU A 83 6.22 15.90 0.40
C GLU A 83 6.88 14.56 0.76
N ASN A 84 7.99 14.66 1.50
CA ASN A 84 8.73 13.54 2.05
C ASN A 84 8.32 13.28 3.51
N PHE A 85 8.24 12.02 3.88
CA PHE A 85 7.84 11.60 5.22
C PHE A 85 8.89 10.69 5.86
N CYS A 86 8.98 10.76 7.19
CA CYS A 86 9.71 9.83 8.03
C CYS A 86 8.71 9.08 8.92
N ASP A 87 8.58 9.45 10.20
CA ASP A 87 7.65 8.80 11.12
C ASP A 87 6.25 9.38 10.93
N ILE A 88 5.27 8.52 10.64
CA ILE A 88 3.91 8.95 10.31
C ILE A 88 2.83 8.07 10.91
N GLN A 89 1.67 8.69 11.13
CA GLN A 89 0.39 8.03 11.10
C GLN A 89 -0.30 8.36 9.77
N LEU A 90 -0.65 7.35 9.00
CA LEU A 90 -1.31 7.46 7.70
C LEU A 90 -2.69 6.79 7.78
N HIS A 91 -3.69 7.44 7.20
CA HIS A 91 -4.97 6.85 6.88
C HIS A 91 -5.20 6.93 5.38
N LEU A 92 -5.76 5.86 4.81
CA LEU A 92 -6.28 5.87 3.45
C LEU A 92 -7.44 4.89 3.31
N GLU A 93 -8.40 5.25 2.46
CA GLU A 93 -9.44 4.33 2.03
C GLU A 93 -9.23 3.96 0.56
N TRP A 94 -9.44 2.69 0.23
CA TRP A 94 -9.29 2.17 -1.12
C TRP A 94 -10.46 1.25 -1.49
N ARG A 95 -10.79 1.18 -2.78
CA ARG A 95 -11.88 0.35 -3.30
C ARG A 95 -11.45 -0.26 -4.62
N THR A 96 -11.68 -1.55 -4.75
CA THR A 96 -11.43 -2.28 -5.99
C THR A 96 -12.66 -2.26 -6.89
N THR A 97 -12.44 -2.31 -8.20
CA THR A 97 -13.54 -2.56 -9.14
C THR A 97 -14.05 -3.99 -9.04
N LYS A 98 -15.21 -4.25 -9.66
CA LYS A 98 -15.74 -5.60 -9.81
C LYS A 98 -14.65 -6.54 -10.32
N ALA A 99 -14.47 -7.67 -9.66
CA ALA A 99 -13.46 -8.65 -10.03
C ALA A 99 -13.68 -9.14 -11.47
N ASP A 100 -12.63 -9.07 -12.28
CA ASP A 100 -12.57 -9.75 -13.57
C ASP A 100 -12.36 -11.26 -13.33
N PRO A 101 -13.28 -12.15 -13.75
CA PRO A 101 -13.13 -13.58 -13.55
C PRO A 101 -11.88 -14.19 -14.19
N ALA A 102 -11.28 -13.53 -15.19
CA ALA A 102 -10.03 -13.96 -15.82
C ALA A 102 -8.79 -13.63 -14.97
N LYS A 103 -8.91 -12.75 -13.96
CA LYS A 103 -7.81 -12.29 -13.11
C LYS A 103 -7.88 -12.95 -11.74
N THR A 104 -6.79 -13.58 -11.32
CA THR A 104 -6.65 -14.24 -10.03
C THR A 104 -5.31 -13.92 -9.38
N GLY A 105 -5.19 -14.19 -8.07
CA GLY A 105 -3.98 -13.93 -7.31
C GLY A 105 -3.55 -12.46 -7.41
N GLN A 106 -2.27 -12.24 -7.69
CA GLN A 106 -1.66 -10.91 -7.82
C GLN A 106 -2.13 -10.12 -9.05
N ALA A 107 -2.83 -10.74 -10.00
CA ALA A 107 -3.32 -10.05 -11.18
C ALA A 107 -4.69 -9.39 -10.97
N ARG A 108 -5.33 -9.59 -9.81
CA ARG A 108 -6.70 -9.16 -9.54
C ARG A 108 -6.73 -7.91 -8.66
N ASN A 109 -7.00 -6.75 -9.28
CA ASN A 109 -7.17 -5.47 -8.60
C ASN A 109 -5.98 -5.12 -7.69
N ASN A 110 -4.77 -5.17 -8.25
CA ASN A 110 -3.53 -4.96 -7.51
C ASN A 110 -3.10 -3.47 -7.52
N SER A 111 -2.58 -3.02 -6.39
CA SER A 111 -1.91 -1.73 -6.18
C SER A 111 -1.05 -1.87 -4.90
N GLY A 112 -0.52 -0.77 -4.38
CA GLY A 112 0.25 -0.79 -3.14
C GLY A 112 0.48 0.61 -2.63
N ILE A 113 0.61 0.74 -1.31
CA ILE A 113 1.11 1.96 -0.67
C ILE A 113 2.55 1.70 -0.21
N PHE A 114 3.49 2.40 -0.85
CA PHE A 114 4.91 2.33 -0.54
C PHE A 114 5.26 3.43 0.46
N LEU A 115 5.67 3.02 1.65
CA LEU A 115 6.24 3.90 2.66
C LEU A 115 7.66 4.27 2.23
N GLN A 116 7.95 5.56 2.17
CA GLN A 116 9.25 6.11 1.73
C GLN A 116 9.70 5.60 0.34
N ASP A 117 8.75 5.31 -0.56
CA ASP A 117 8.98 4.76 -1.91
C ASP A 117 9.74 3.42 -1.93
N LYS A 118 9.69 2.67 -0.81
CA LYS A 118 10.52 1.47 -0.61
C LYS A 118 9.80 0.27 -0.03
N TYR A 119 8.84 0.52 0.86
CA TYR A 119 8.25 -0.52 1.69
C TYR A 119 6.75 -0.62 1.39
N GLU A 120 6.39 -1.57 0.56
CA GLU A 120 5.01 -1.79 0.14
C GLU A 120 4.20 -2.46 1.25
N ILE A 121 3.14 -1.77 1.66
CA ILE A 121 1.99 -2.39 2.29
C ILE A 121 0.99 -2.71 1.18
N GLN A 122 0.76 -4.00 0.98
CA GLN A 122 0.08 -4.51 -0.20
C GLN A 122 -1.39 -4.08 -0.25
N ILE A 123 -1.86 -3.68 -1.43
CA ILE A 123 -3.28 -3.45 -1.73
C ILE A 123 -3.69 -4.45 -2.81
N LEU A 124 -4.54 -5.39 -2.44
CA LEU A 124 -4.98 -6.44 -3.35
C LEU A 124 -6.41 -6.83 -3.05
N ASP A 125 -7.20 -7.16 -4.07
CA ASP A 125 -8.46 -7.85 -3.85
C ASP A 125 -8.21 -9.29 -3.38
N SER A 126 -8.08 -9.46 -2.07
CA SER A 126 -7.86 -10.76 -1.42
C SER A 126 -9.18 -11.40 -0.95
N TYR A 127 -10.34 -10.89 -1.37
CA TYR A 127 -11.64 -11.44 -0.99
C TYR A 127 -11.97 -12.67 -1.84
N GLN A 128 -11.92 -13.87 -1.23
CA GLN A 128 -12.11 -15.13 -1.97
C GLN A 128 -11.18 -15.23 -3.22
N ASN A 129 -9.94 -14.75 -3.07
CA ASN A 129 -8.92 -14.75 -4.11
C ASN A 129 -7.64 -15.34 -3.53
N ALA A 130 -7.33 -16.59 -3.86
CA ALA A 130 -6.12 -17.23 -3.37
C ALA A 130 -4.87 -16.60 -4.02
N THR A 131 -3.89 -16.26 -3.20
CA THR A 131 -2.54 -15.85 -3.59
C THR A 131 -1.56 -16.31 -2.51
N TYR A 132 -0.26 -16.09 -2.69
CA TYR A 132 0.71 -16.35 -1.64
C TYR A 132 0.48 -15.39 -0.46
N PRO A 133 0.22 -15.88 0.77
CA PRO A 133 -0.05 -15.07 1.96
C PRO A 133 0.93 -13.93 2.24
N ASN A 134 2.23 -14.08 1.95
CA ASN A 134 3.18 -13.00 2.19
C ASN A 134 3.09 -11.85 1.16
N GLY A 135 2.17 -11.90 0.19
CA GLY A 135 1.87 -10.81 -0.74
C GLY A 135 0.37 -10.56 -0.92
N GLN A 136 -0.47 -10.98 0.04
CA GLN A 136 -1.89 -10.63 0.05
C GLN A 136 -2.12 -9.24 0.69
N ALA A 137 -3.34 -8.71 0.63
CA ALA A 137 -3.69 -7.42 1.22
C ALA A 137 -3.20 -7.28 2.68
N GLY A 138 -2.49 -6.18 2.96
CA GLY A 138 -1.98 -5.83 4.29
C GLY A 138 -0.67 -6.53 4.68
N SER A 139 -0.09 -7.36 3.79
CA SER A 139 1.28 -7.84 3.97
C SER A 139 2.28 -6.68 3.86
N VAL A 140 3.38 -6.77 4.60
CA VAL A 140 4.63 -6.13 4.15
C VAL A 140 5.12 -7.00 2.99
N TYR A 141 5.02 -6.50 1.76
CA TYR A 141 5.04 -7.33 0.55
C TYR A 141 6.28 -8.25 0.48
N LYS A 142 6.00 -9.55 0.34
CA LYS A 142 6.93 -10.69 0.36
C LYS A 142 7.81 -10.84 1.61
N GLN A 143 7.60 -10.04 2.66
CA GLN A 143 8.32 -10.14 3.93
C GLN A 143 7.47 -10.78 5.02
N THR A 144 6.30 -10.20 5.31
CA THR A 144 5.50 -10.59 6.49
C THR A 144 4.05 -10.81 6.12
N ILE A 145 3.57 -12.03 6.39
CA ILE A 145 2.17 -12.43 6.25
C ILE A 145 1.30 -11.61 7.22
N PRO A 146 0.17 -11.02 6.79
CA PRO A 146 -0.72 -10.33 7.70
C PRO A 146 -1.40 -11.31 8.66
N LEU A 147 -1.69 -10.86 9.88
CA LEU A 147 -2.31 -11.68 10.94
C LEU A 147 -3.70 -12.21 10.58
N ALA A 148 -4.42 -11.53 9.67
CA ALA A 148 -5.75 -11.91 9.22
C ALA A 148 -6.01 -11.45 7.77
N ASN A 149 -7.03 -12.03 7.14
CA ASN A 149 -7.67 -11.46 5.95
C ASN A 149 -8.96 -10.74 6.38
N ALA A 150 -8.93 -9.41 6.37
CA ALA A 150 -10.04 -8.55 6.82
C ALA A 150 -10.79 -7.88 5.66
N MET A 151 -10.75 -8.47 4.47
CA MET A 151 -11.36 -7.92 3.26
C MET A 151 -12.89 -7.82 3.35
N ARG A 152 -13.43 -6.68 2.90
CA ARG A 152 -14.80 -6.62 2.39
C ARG A 152 -14.84 -7.09 0.92
N PRO A 153 -16.02 -7.45 0.36
CA PRO A 153 -16.18 -7.73 -1.07
C PRO A 153 -15.74 -6.58 -1.98
N ASP A 154 -15.57 -6.87 -3.27
CA ASP A 154 -15.29 -5.88 -4.30
C ASP A 154 -16.37 -4.79 -4.38
N GLY A 155 -15.96 -3.60 -4.83
CA GLY A 155 -16.85 -2.42 -4.85
C GLY A 155 -17.15 -1.82 -3.47
N GLN A 156 -16.71 -2.41 -2.36
CA GLN A 156 -16.78 -1.79 -1.03
C GLN A 156 -15.47 -1.10 -0.67
N TRP A 157 -15.58 0.03 0.03
CA TRP A 157 -14.43 0.72 0.58
C TRP A 157 -13.76 -0.10 1.67
N GLN A 158 -12.45 -0.20 1.57
CA GLN A 158 -11.52 -0.76 2.54
C GLN A 158 -10.81 0.42 3.20
N GLN A 159 -10.37 0.25 4.44
CA GLN A 159 -9.65 1.27 5.20
C GLN A 159 -8.33 0.71 5.69
N TYR A 160 -7.24 1.44 5.48
CA TYR A 160 -5.98 1.24 6.18
C TYR A 160 -5.70 2.40 7.14
N ASP A 161 -5.37 2.04 8.37
CA ASP A 161 -4.69 2.91 9.32
C ASP A 161 -3.29 2.33 9.55
N ILE A 162 -2.28 3.13 9.24
CA ILE A 162 -0.88 2.70 9.25
C ILE A 162 -0.11 3.61 10.19
N ILE A 163 0.59 3.02 11.16
CA ILE A 163 1.59 3.71 11.97
C ILE A 163 2.94 3.22 11.51
N TYR A 164 3.78 4.15 11.06
CA TYR A 164 5.09 3.85 10.50
C TYR A 164 6.17 4.62 11.24
N ARG A 165 7.21 3.90 11.64
CA ARG A 165 8.46 4.46 12.15
C ARG A 165 9.56 4.15 11.17
N ALA A 166 10.18 5.18 10.61
CA ALA A 166 11.21 5.04 9.60
C ALA A 166 12.50 4.42 10.16
N PRO A 167 13.23 3.61 9.38
CA PRO A 167 14.58 3.23 9.75
C PRO A 167 15.49 4.47 9.86
N ARG A 168 16.53 4.38 10.68
CA ARG A 168 17.53 5.45 10.84
C ARG A 168 18.89 4.97 10.34
N PHE A 169 19.61 5.83 9.63
CA PHE A 169 20.91 5.52 9.05
C PHE A 169 21.92 6.63 9.35
N GLU A 170 23.19 6.24 9.48
CA GLU A 170 24.36 7.13 9.47
C GLU A 170 25.31 6.63 8.39
N GLY A 171 25.46 7.41 7.31
CA GLY A 171 26.07 6.91 6.08
C GLY A 171 25.34 5.65 5.58
N ASN A 172 26.08 4.57 5.38
CA ASN A 172 25.53 3.27 4.97
C ASN A 172 25.16 2.35 6.14
N LYS A 173 25.33 2.80 7.40
CA LYS A 173 25.08 1.98 8.59
C LYS A 173 23.65 2.18 9.08
N ARG A 174 22.88 1.09 9.22
CA ARG A 174 21.56 1.09 9.87
C ARG A 174 21.74 1.25 11.38
N LEU A 175 21.20 2.34 11.94
CA LEU A 175 21.20 2.64 13.37
C LEU A 175 19.94 2.11 14.07
N ALA A 176 18.79 2.17 13.40
CA ALA A 176 17.52 1.64 13.90
C ALA A 176 16.71 1.03 12.76
N ALA A 177 16.00 -0.05 13.07
CA ALA A 177 15.07 -0.67 12.13
C ALA A 177 13.81 0.17 11.94
N GLY A 178 13.16 -0.01 10.79
CA GLY A 178 11.84 0.54 10.54
C GLY A 178 10.75 -0.41 11.02
N PHE A 179 9.64 0.13 11.49
CA PHE A 179 8.52 -0.66 12.00
C PHE A 179 7.20 -0.15 11.43
N VAL A 180 6.28 -1.08 11.21
CA VAL A 180 4.92 -0.77 10.76
C VAL A 180 3.86 -1.48 11.58
N THR A 181 2.81 -0.75 11.92
CA THR A 181 1.54 -1.30 12.39
C THR A 181 0.49 -1.00 11.35
N VAL A 182 -0.29 -2.00 10.94
CA VAL A 182 -1.33 -1.86 9.91
C VAL A 182 -2.63 -2.40 10.49
N LEU A 183 -3.66 -1.56 10.49
CA LEU A 183 -5.04 -1.98 10.70
C LEU A 183 -5.76 -1.96 9.37
N HIS A 184 -6.49 -3.02 9.05
CA HIS A 184 -7.36 -3.12 7.88
C HIS A 184 -8.80 -3.26 8.34
N ASN A 185 -9.63 -2.27 8.03
CA ASN A 185 -11.03 -2.23 8.49
C ASN A 185 -11.16 -2.38 10.02
N GLY A 186 -10.20 -1.82 10.76
CA GLY A 186 -10.12 -1.91 12.23
C GLY A 186 -9.51 -3.20 12.79
N VAL A 187 -9.19 -4.18 11.94
CA VAL A 187 -8.52 -5.43 12.36
C VAL A 187 -7.01 -5.26 12.26
N LEU A 188 -6.27 -5.67 13.30
CA LEU A 188 -4.80 -5.61 13.30
C LEU A 188 -4.20 -6.66 12.36
N LEU A 189 -3.48 -6.22 11.32
CA LEU A 189 -2.83 -7.09 10.32
C LEU A 189 -1.31 -7.13 10.47
N GLN A 190 -0.69 -6.03 10.85
CA GLN A 190 0.73 -5.95 11.20
C GLN A 190 0.83 -5.32 12.58
N ASN A 191 1.53 -5.95 13.52
CA ASN A 191 1.64 -5.47 14.88
C ASN A 191 3.10 -5.13 15.19
N HIS A 192 3.45 -3.85 15.05
CA HIS A 192 4.83 -3.38 15.22
C HIS A 192 5.85 -4.26 14.47
N THR A 193 5.52 -4.61 13.22
CA THR A 193 6.30 -5.50 12.36
C THR A 193 7.58 -4.79 11.90
N GLU A 194 8.74 -5.39 12.11
CA GLU A 194 10.00 -4.90 11.53
C GLU A 194 9.96 -5.01 10.00
N ILE A 195 10.39 -3.95 9.31
CA ILE A 195 10.63 -3.97 7.87
C ILE A 195 12.09 -4.38 7.64
N LEU A 196 12.29 -5.49 6.94
CA LEU A 196 13.59 -6.13 6.74
C LEU A 196 14.45 -5.41 5.68
N GLY A 197 13.85 -4.54 4.88
CA GLY A 197 14.47 -3.87 3.74
C GLY A 197 13.42 -3.49 2.71
N THR A 198 13.85 -3.12 1.50
CA THR A 198 12.95 -2.89 0.36
C THR A 198 12.07 -4.10 0.10
N THR A 199 10.83 -3.86 -0.33
CA THR A 199 9.94 -4.92 -0.78
C THR A 199 10.28 -5.25 -2.23
N GLU A 200 10.62 -6.52 -2.50
CA GLU A 200 11.17 -6.96 -3.79
C GLU A 200 10.27 -8.03 -4.41
N TRP A 201 9.96 -7.90 -5.70
CA TRP A 201 9.27 -8.97 -6.43
C TRP A 201 10.17 -10.21 -6.61
N ILE A 202 11.46 -9.98 -6.86
CA ILE A 202 12.47 -11.03 -7.05
C ILE A 202 13.63 -10.82 -6.09
N GLY A 203 13.93 -11.86 -5.29
CA GLY A 203 15.07 -11.87 -4.39
C GLY A 203 14.75 -11.37 -2.98
N PRO A 204 15.76 -11.31 -2.10
CA PRO A 204 15.59 -10.91 -0.72
C PRO A 204 15.51 -9.38 -0.58
N PRO A 205 14.91 -8.87 0.51
CA PRO A 205 14.93 -7.45 0.84
C PRO A 205 16.33 -6.84 0.82
N GLN A 206 16.45 -5.62 0.33
CA GLN A 206 17.71 -4.85 0.32
C GLN A 206 17.67 -3.73 1.36
N GLN A 207 18.82 -3.33 1.90
CA GLN A 207 18.90 -2.27 2.91
C GLN A 207 19.73 -1.06 2.44
N PRO A 208 19.39 -0.40 1.32
CA PRO A 208 20.05 0.85 0.96
C PRO A 208 19.71 1.93 1.98
N ALA A 209 20.72 2.68 2.44
CA ALA A 209 20.48 3.81 3.32
C ALA A 209 19.66 4.91 2.60
N HIS A 210 18.78 5.57 3.34
CA HIS A 210 17.97 6.69 2.83
C HIS A 210 17.48 7.59 3.97
N GLY A 211 17.07 8.81 3.61
CA GLY A 211 16.35 9.74 4.50
C GLY A 211 14.83 9.67 4.31
N CYS A 212 14.12 10.69 4.79
CA CYS A 212 12.69 10.85 4.52
C CYS A 212 12.42 10.85 3.01
N ALA A 213 11.32 10.22 2.59
CA ALA A 213 10.97 10.06 1.18
C ALA A 213 9.44 10.03 0.98
N PRO A 214 8.94 10.16 -0.26
CA PRO A 214 7.51 10.24 -0.52
C PRO A 214 6.75 8.97 -0.15
N LEU A 215 5.43 9.10 0.03
CA LEU A 215 4.52 7.99 -0.10
C LEU A 215 4.25 7.76 -1.59
N LYS A 216 4.18 6.50 -2.04
CA LYS A 216 3.85 6.16 -3.43
C LYS A 216 2.67 5.21 -3.51
N LEU A 217 1.75 5.47 -4.44
CA LEU A 217 0.68 4.57 -4.84
C LEU A 217 0.99 3.94 -6.19
N GLN A 218 0.81 2.62 -6.27
CA GLN A 218 1.20 1.82 -7.43
C GLN A 218 0.11 1.74 -8.50
N ASP A 219 0.50 1.87 -9.76
CA ASP A 219 -0.28 1.44 -10.93
C ASP A 219 0.19 0.05 -11.36
N HIS A 220 -0.55 -0.99 -10.96
CA HIS A 220 -0.31 -2.37 -11.38
C HIS A 220 -1.21 -2.78 -12.57
N GLY A 221 -1.71 -1.81 -13.35
CA GLY A 221 -2.56 -2.06 -14.50
C GLY A 221 -4.04 -2.30 -14.18
N ASP A 222 -4.45 -2.13 -12.92
CA ASP A 222 -5.82 -2.31 -12.45
C ASP A 222 -6.45 -1.00 -11.96
N LYS A 223 -7.79 -0.93 -12.01
CA LYS A 223 -8.55 0.23 -11.52
C LYS A 223 -8.80 0.10 -10.02
N VAL A 224 -7.92 0.68 -9.22
CA VAL A 224 -8.14 0.88 -7.77
C VAL A 224 -8.50 2.34 -7.53
N SER A 225 -9.59 2.57 -6.79
CA SER A 225 -10.00 3.91 -6.34
C SER A 225 -9.51 4.17 -4.92
N PHE A 226 -9.21 5.42 -4.61
CA PHE A 226 -8.75 5.91 -3.33
C PHE A 226 -9.57 7.12 -2.91
N ARG A 227 -9.78 7.28 -1.60
CA ARG A 227 -10.36 8.48 -0.99
C ARG A 227 -9.82 8.65 0.43
N ASN A 228 -10.10 9.80 1.02
CA ASN A 228 -9.81 10.09 2.43
C ASN A 228 -8.37 9.70 2.82
N ILE A 229 -7.40 10.32 2.16
CA ILE A 229 -5.99 10.10 2.44
C ILE A 229 -5.49 11.28 3.26
N TRP A 230 -5.01 11.01 4.47
CA TRP A 230 -4.38 12.02 5.30
C TRP A 230 -3.21 11.43 6.09
N VAL A 231 -2.25 12.29 6.41
CA VAL A 231 -1.01 11.89 7.10
C VAL A 231 -0.70 12.87 8.22
N ARG A 232 -0.34 12.33 9.39
CA ARG A 232 0.21 13.08 10.51
C ARG A 232 1.67 12.70 10.67
N LYS A 233 2.55 13.68 10.74
CA LYS A 233 3.95 13.47 11.13
C LYS A 233 4.02 13.20 12.63
N LEU A 234 4.90 12.30 13.05
CA LEU A 234 5.05 11.89 14.45
C LEU A 234 6.38 12.36 15.08
N ASP A 235 7.17 13.13 14.33
CA ASP A 235 8.44 13.72 14.74
C ASP A 235 8.34 15.20 15.13
#